data_AF-A0A529SZZ6-F1
#
_entry.id   AF-A0A529SZZ6-F1
#
_cell.length_a   1.000
_cell.length_b   1.000
_cell.length_c   1.000
_cell.angle_alpha   90.00
_cell.angle_beta   90.00
_cell.angle_gamma   90.00
#
_symmetry.space_group_name_H-M   'P 1'
#
loop_
_entity.id
_entity.type
_entity.pdbx_description
1 polymer ?
#
loop_
_entity_poly.entity_id
_entity_poly.type
_entity_poly.pdbx_seq_one_letter_code
_entity_poly.pdbx_strand_id
1 'polypeptide(L)'
;TTTSLADRQTALQQAYAANSGQGTATLTSVNVAADGAATFTATASYMMPTNFMQIARINTVQVGVGSAVRKTPALVQSTFKVTKVSGYWAKTMTLYGTKFGDTAAKPLMTISYSYNGYGDPKGYGTTTVSTINGSTSTVVQKQVCTTGTLKSLQKSLPAGSVIQTDQYGTNYSCADTFYPANGAGAVIDVSQMDQLYLEMDVPSGNPKVLKSNDPATSNRLYIGDSATNMPEVATGQTVNIFTAVPCGQPGYQAWEDGGNPVP
;
A
#
# COMPACT_ATOMS: atom_id res chain seq x y z
N THR A 1 -3.41 5.31 -13.79
CA THR A 1 -3.91 5.13 -15.19
C THR A 1 -4.04 6.48 -15.90
N THR A 2 -3.29 6.70 -16.99
CA THR A 2 -3.16 8.00 -17.69
C THR A 2 -4.13 8.16 -18.87
N THR A 3 -5.44 8.03 -18.65
CA THR A 3 -6.43 8.37 -19.70
C THR A 3 -6.47 9.89 -19.91
N SER A 4 -6.38 10.36 -21.15
CA SER A 4 -6.49 11.79 -21.46
C SER A 4 -7.91 12.33 -21.20
N LEU A 5 -8.07 13.65 -21.15
CA LEU A 5 -9.42 14.26 -21.08
C LEU A 5 -10.28 13.84 -22.29
N ALA A 6 -9.67 13.73 -23.48
CA ALA A 6 -10.35 13.30 -24.70
C ALA A 6 -10.83 11.84 -24.60
N ASP A 7 -10.02 10.94 -24.01
CA ASP A 7 -10.42 9.55 -23.80
C ASP A 7 -11.59 9.45 -22.82
N ARG A 8 -11.55 10.25 -21.74
CA ARG A 8 -12.63 10.32 -20.75
C ARG A 8 -13.92 10.89 -21.35
N GLN A 9 -13.82 11.91 -22.19
CA GLN A 9 -14.94 12.47 -22.93
C GLN A 9 -15.56 11.45 -23.88
N THR A 10 -14.72 10.68 -24.58
CA THR A 10 -15.15 9.60 -25.46
C THR A 10 -15.87 8.51 -24.67
N ALA A 11 -15.31 8.08 -23.54
CA ALA A 11 -15.92 7.07 -22.67
C ALA A 11 -17.26 7.56 -22.08
N LEU A 12 -17.35 8.83 -21.65
CA LEU A 12 -18.60 9.43 -21.18
C LEU A 12 -19.67 9.39 -22.28
N GLN A 13 -19.35 9.84 -23.49
CA GLN A 13 -20.31 9.88 -24.59
C GLN A 13 -20.76 8.46 -24.98
N GLN A 14 -19.84 7.49 -25.01
CA GLN A 14 -20.17 6.08 -25.27
C GLN A 14 -21.10 5.51 -24.21
N ALA A 15 -20.81 5.75 -22.92
CA ALA A 15 -21.66 5.31 -21.83
C ALA A 15 -23.04 5.98 -21.86
N TYR A 16 -23.11 7.28 -22.15
CA TYR A 16 -24.36 8.02 -22.27
C TYR A 16 -25.24 7.45 -23.40
N ALA A 17 -24.67 7.22 -24.59
CA ALA A 17 -25.38 6.61 -25.71
C ALA A 17 -25.83 5.16 -25.40
N ALA A 18 -24.97 4.37 -24.75
CA ALA A 18 -25.30 2.99 -24.35
C ALA A 18 -26.48 2.92 -23.37
N ASN A 19 -26.71 3.97 -22.59
CA ASN A 19 -27.85 4.10 -21.67
C ASN A 19 -29.06 4.83 -22.31
N SER A 20 -29.18 4.78 -23.64
CA SER A 20 -30.26 5.44 -24.41
C SER A 20 -30.29 6.97 -24.28
N GLY A 21 -29.18 7.58 -23.85
CA GLY A 21 -29.04 9.03 -23.78
C GLY A 21 -29.13 9.64 -25.17
N GLN A 22 -29.91 10.72 -25.30
CA GLN A 22 -30.03 11.48 -26.54
C GLN A 22 -29.25 12.79 -26.45
N GLY A 23 -28.66 13.21 -27.56
CA GLY A 23 -27.79 14.40 -27.63
C GLY A 23 -26.34 14.13 -27.24
N THR A 24 -25.63 15.20 -26.90
CA THR A 24 -24.19 15.16 -26.56
C THR A 24 -24.02 15.33 -25.06
N ALA A 25 -23.31 14.39 -24.43
CA ALA A 25 -22.81 14.51 -23.07
C ALA A 25 -21.39 15.09 -23.10
N THR A 26 -21.14 16.13 -22.32
CA THR A 26 -19.87 16.85 -22.29
C THR A 26 -19.33 16.89 -20.86
N LEU A 27 -18.07 16.47 -20.67
CA LEU A 27 -17.30 16.75 -19.46
C LEU A 27 -16.98 18.23 -19.41
N THR A 28 -17.59 18.95 -18.48
CA THR A 28 -17.38 20.39 -18.28
C THR A 28 -16.21 20.67 -17.34
N SER A 29 -15.90 19.76 -16.42
CA SER A 29 -14.70 19.83 -15.60
C SER A 29 -14.20 18.44 -15.21
N VAL A 30 -12.87 18.33 -15.14
CA VAL A 30 -12.17 17.20 -14.53
C VAL A 30 -11.10 17.79 -13.64
N ASN A 31 -11.30 17.70 -12.33
CA ASN A 31 -10.32 18.12 -11.35
C ASN A 31 -9.86 16.89 -10.58
N VAL A 32 -8.56 16.63 -10.60
CA VAL A 32 -7.92 15.68 -9.69
C VAL A 32 -7.07 16.54 -8.78
N ALA A 33 -7.50 16.66 -7.53
CA ALA A 33 -6.77 17.36 -6.51
C ALA A 33 -5.51 16.59 -6.16
N ALA A 34 -4.57 17.28 -5.51
CA ALA A 34 -3.33 16.70 -5.05
C ALA A 34 -3.60 15.39 -4.28
N ASP A 35 -4.52 15.41 -3.32
CA ASP A 35 -4.92 14.29 -2.46
C ASP A 35 -5.66 13.13 -3.16
N GLY A 36 -5.65 13.09 -4.49
CA GLY A 36 -6.31 12.06 -5.28
C GLY A 36 -7.84 12.15 -5.29
N ALA A 37 -8.44 13.16 -4.62
CA ALA A 37 -9.85 13.43 -4.77
C ALA A 37 -10.12 13.85 -6.21
N ALA A 38 -11.06 13.16 -6.86
CA ALA A 38 -11.42 13.46 -8.24
C ALA A 38 -12.85 13.97 -8.29
N THR A 39 -13.05 15.12 -8.93
CA THR A 39 -14.37 15.67 -9.21
C THR A 39 -14.56 15.75 -10.71
N PHE A 40 -15.65 15.16 -11.19
CA PHE A 40 -16.05 15.20 -12.59
C PHE A 40 -17.40 15.88 -12.65
N THR A 41 -17.54 16.87 -13.53
CA THR A 41 -18.84 17.46 -13.86
C THR A 41 -19.14 17.22 -15.33
N ALA A 42 -20.37 16.83 -15.62
CA ALA A 42 -20.83 16.60 -16.99
C ALA A 42 -22.21 17.20 -17.19
N THR A 43 -22.47 17.65 -18.41
CA THR A 43 -23.79 18.12 -18.84
C THR A 43 -24.22 17.36 -20.08
N ALA A 44 -25.50 17.05 -20.20
CA ALA A 44 -26.08 16.59 -21.45
C ALA A 44 -27.28 17.47 -21.79
N SER A 45 -27.48 17.74 -23.09
CA SER A 45 -28.65 18.46 -23.56
C SER A 45 -29.20 17.87 -24.84
N TYR A 46 -30.52 17.90 -24.97
CA TYR A 46 -31.25 17.38 -26.12
C TYR A 46 -32.44 18.29 -26.44
N MET A 47 -32.64 18.53 -27.74
CA MET A 47 -33.81 19.25 -28.23
C MET A 47 -34.95 18.26 -28.40
N MET A 48 -35.83 18.19 -27.41
CA MET A 48 -36.97 17.28 -27.41
C MET A 48 -38.06 17.82 -28.34
N PRO A 49 -38.47 17.08 -29.38
CA PRO A 49 -39.59 17.47 -30.22
C PRO A 49 -40.87 17.55 -29.40
N THR A 50 -41.68 18.59 -29.64
CA THR A 50 -43.02 18.68 -29.06
C THR A 50 -44.03 18.25 -30.11
N ASN A 51 -45.12 17.60 -29.69
CA ASN A 51 -46.25 17.30 -30.58
C ASN A 51 -47.37 18.34 -30.43
N PHE A 52 -47.73 18.68 -29.18
CA PHE A 52 -48.83 19.61 -28.91
C PHE A 52 -48.46 21.09 -29.06
N MET A 53 -47.23 21.48 -28.68
CA MET A 53 -46.82 22.89 -28.73
C MET A 53 -46.50 23.38 -30.15
N GLN A 54 -46.50 22.49 -31.15
CA GLN A 54 -46.42 22.88 -32.56
C GLN A 54 -47.58 23.78 -32.99
N ILE A 55 -48.76 23.65 -32.36
CA ILE A 55 -49.91 24.56 -32.58
C ILE A 55 -49.53 26.00 -32.23
N ALA A 56 -48.66 26.19 -31.24
CA ALA A 56 -48.09 27.46 -30.83
C ALA A 56 -46.74 27.79 -31.52
N ARG A 57 -46.37 27.05 -32.58
CA ARG A 57 -45.10 27.14 -33.32
C ARG A 57 -43.84 26.86 -32.50
N ILE A 58 -43.93 26.12 -31.40
CA ILE A 58 -42.76 25.69 -30.63
C ILE A 58 -42.46 24.23 -30.94
N ASN A 59 -41.56 24.00 -31.90
CA ASN A 59 -41.30 22.66 -32.44
C ASN A 59 -40.42 21.78 -31.52
N THR A 60 -39.60 22.41 -30.68
CA THR A 60 -38.72 21.72 -29.73
C THR A 60 -38.65 22.45 -28.40
N VAL A 61 -38.34 21.72 -27.35
CA VAL A 61 -37.97 22.27 -26.05
C VAL A 61 -36.61 21.70 -25.67
N GLN A 62 -35.69 22.55 -25.22
CA GLN A 62 -34.40 22.10 -24.73
C GLN A 62 -34.57 21.44 -23.37
N VAL A 63 -34.14 20.18 -23.26
CA VAL A 63 -34.00 19.48 -21.99
C VAL A 63 -32.52 19.32 -21.70
N GLY A 64 -32.11 19.72 -20.51
CA GLY A 64 -30.72 19.62 -20.08
C GLY A 64 -30.62 19.00 -18.69
N VAL A 65 -29.55 18.23 -18.48
CA VAL A 65 -29.21 17.67 -17.18
C VAL A 65 -27.75 17.98 -16.86
N GLY A 66 -27.50 18.30 -15.59
CA GLY A 66 -26.15 18.40 -15.04
C GLY A 66 -25.94 17.26 -14.06
N SER A 67 -24.73 16.69 -14.06
CA SER A 67 -24.31 15.69 -13.10
C SER A 67 -22.92 16.03 -12.57
N ALA A 68 -22.68 15.69 -11.31
CA ALA A 68 -21.39 15.80 -10.68
C ALA A 68 -21.12 14.52 -9.90
N VAL A 69 -19.92 13.96 -10.07
CA VAL A 69 -19.45 12.82 -9.29
C VAL A 69 -18.19 13.23 -8.58
N ARG A 70 -18.14 12.93 -7.28
CA ARG A 70 -16.96 13.11 -6.45
C ARG A 70 -16.47 11.75 -5.98
N LYS A 71 -15.22 11.43 -6.31
CA LYS A 71 -14.48 10.35 -5.67
C LYS A 71 -13.71 10.96 -4.50
N THR A 72 -14.02 10.54 -3.29
CA THR A 72 -13.21 10.88 -2.11
C THR A 72 -11.81 10.27 -2.26
N PRO A 73 -10.78 10.86 -1.60
CA PRO A 73 -9.45 10.26 -1.57
C PRO A 73 -9.51 8.78 -1.21
N ALA A 74 -8.79 7.96 -1.98
CA ALA A 74 -8.36 6.65 -1.51
C ALA A 74 -7.29 6.86 -0.41
N LEU A 75 -6.91 5.78 0.27
CA LEU A 75 -5.91 5.72 1.35
C LEU A 75 -4.99 6.97 1.42
N VAL A 76 -5.15 7.78 2.45
CA VAL A 76 -4.39 9.04 2.63
C VAL A 76 -3.12 8.87 3.46
N GLN A 77 -3.12 7.86 4.33
CA GLN A 77 -2.03 7.59 5.24
C GLN A 77 -1.92 6.09 5.48
N SER A 78 -0.70 5.57 5.52
CA SER A 78 -0.41 4.24 6.02
C SER A 78 0.50 4.30 7.24
N THR A 79 0.29 3.40 8.20
CA THR A 79 1.17 3.27 9.36
C THR A 79 1.74 1.86 9.39
N PHE A 80 3.07 1.78 9.32
CA PHE A 80 3.79 0.52 9.39
C PHE A 80 4.42 0.36 10.77
N LYS A 81 4.13 -0.77 11.41
CA LYS A 81 4.74 -1.17 12.67
C LYS A 81 5.36 -2.54 12.51
N VAL A 82 6.66 -2.62 12.74
CA VAL A 82 7.35 -3.91 12.79
C VAL A 82 7.08 -4.53 14.16
N THR A 83 6.63 -5.77 14.21
CA THR A 83 6.37 -6.47 15.48
C THR A 83 7.35 -7.59 15.74
N LYS A 84 7.85 -8.22 14.67
CA LYS A 84 8.82 -9.31 14.76
C LYS A 84 9.58 -9.44 13.45
N VAL A 85 10.89 -9.55 13.52
CA VAL A 85 11.73 -9.93 12.38
C VAL A 85 12.75 -10.96 12.83
N SER A 86 12.94 -11.98 12.01
CA SER A 86 13.97 -12.99 12.15
C SER A 86 14.41 -13.45 10.77
N GLY A 87 15.64 -13.93 10.65
CA GLY A 87 16.23 -14.45 9.43
C GLY A 87 17.75 -14.51 9.53
N TYR A 88 18.34 -15.41 8.75
CA TYR A 88 19.78 -15.70 8.78
C TYR A 88 20.65 -14.73 8.00
N TRP A 89 20.04 -13.86 7.20
CA TRP A 89 20.74 -12.89 6.37
C TRP A 89 20.14 -11.51 6.51
N ALA A 90 21.00 -10.51 6.35
CA ALA A 90 20.59 -9.12 6.28
C ALA A 90 19.65 -8.90 5.10
N LYS A 91 18.65 -8.05 5.29
CA LYS A 91 17.66 -7.72 4.27
C LYS A 91 17.14 -6.30 4.48
N THR A 92 16.68 -5.67 3.42
CA THR A 92 16.04 -4.36 3.50
C THR A 92 14.71 -4.42 2.77
N MET A 93 13.62 -4.11 3.46
CA MET A 93 12.35 -3.83 2.79
C MET A 93 12.23 -2.33 2.55
N THR A 94 11.78 -1.95 1.37
CA THR A 94 11.53 -0.58 0.98
C THR A 94 10.10 -0.43 0.51
N LEU A 95 9.37 0.54 1.06
CA LEU A 95 8.11 0.99 0.49
C LEU A 95 8.42 2.00 -0.60
N TYR A 96 7.96 1.71 -1.82
CA TYR A 96 8.03 2.62 -2.94
C TYR A 96 6.66 3.23 -3.23
N GLY A 97 6.66 4.49 -3.63
CA GLY A 97 5.48 5.19 -4.14
C GLY A 97 5.77 5.96 -5.42
N THR A 98 4.81 5.95 -6.34
CA THR A 98 4.80 6.77 -7.55
C THR A 98 3.66 7.77 -7.43
N LYS A 99 3.97 9.07 -7.50
CA LYS A 99 2.95 10.13 -7.40
C LYS A 99 2.07 10.18 -8.64
N PHE A 100 0.88 10.77 -8.52
CA PHE A 100 0.06 11.08 -9.68
C PHE A 100 0.82 11.94 -10.69
N GLY A 101 0.90 11.46 -11.94
CA GLY A 101 1.60 12.15 -13.04
C GLY A 101 3.10 11.84 -13.13
N ASP A 102 3.70 11.21 -12.12
CA ASP A 102 5.09 10.75 -12.15
C ASP A 102 5.18 9.37 -12.81
N THR A 103 6.34 9.06 -13.40
CA THR A 103 6.66 7.73 -13.96
C THR A 103 7.68 6.96 -13.14
N ALA A 104 8.37 7.62 -12.21
CA ALA A 104 9.44 7.04 -11.41
C ALA A 104 8.99 6.83 -9.95
N ALA A 105 9.14 5.60 -9.47
CA ALA A 105 8.90 5.26 -8.07
C ALA A 105 10.01 5.81 -7.17
N LYS A 106 9.63 6.36 -6.01
CA LYS A 106 10.55 6.88 -4.99
C LYS A 106 10.38 6.13 -3.67
N PRO A 107 11.47 5.90 -2.92
CA PRO A 107 11.37 5.27 -1.62
C PRO A 107 10.71 6.20 -0.60
N LEU A 108 9.78 5.68 0.18
CA LEU A 108 9.03 6.39 1.23
C LEU A 108 9.39 5.91 2.64
N MET A 109 9.81 4.66 2.76
CA MET A 109 10.18 4.02 4.02
C MET A 109 11.16 2.88 3.76
N THR A 110 12.07 2.64 4.70
CA THR A 110 12.89 1.42 4.75
C THR A 110 12.72 0.69 6.07
N ILE A 111 12.81 -0.64 6.03
CA ILE A 111 12.92 -1.54 7.17
C ILE A 111 14.16 -2.38 6.92
N SER A 112 15.26 -2.05 7.59
CA SER A 112 16.53 -2.77 7.46
C SER A 112 16.71 -3.73 8.61
N TYR A 113 17.00 -4.98 8.29
CA TYR A 113 17.29 -6.04 9.25
C TYR A 113 18.75 -6.46 9.15
N SER A 114 19.41 -6.53 10.31
CA SER A 114 20.77 -7.01 10.47
C SER A 114 20.77 -8.18 11.45
N TYR A 115 21.20 -9.35 10.96
CA TYR A 115 21.39 -10.54 11.78
C TYR A 115 22.55 -10.31 12.78
N ASN A 116 22.33 -10.68 14.04
CA ASN A 116 23.31 -10.42 15.11
C ASN A 116 24.42 -11.49 15.20
N GLY A 117 24.36 -12.56 14.40
CA GLY A 117 25.42 -13.56 14.32
C GLY A 117 25.49 -14.54 15.48
N TYR A 118 24.52 -14.58 16.40
CA TYR A 118 24.59 -15.39 17.62
C TYR A 118 24.32 -16.89 17.44
N GLY A 119 24.29 -17.38 16.19
CA GLY A 119 24.23 -18.81 15.87
C GLY A 119 22.90 -19.48 16.22
N ASP A 120 21.85 -18.70 16.46
CA ASP A 120 20.54 -19.24 16.81
C ASP A 120 19.80 -19.81 15.57
N PRO A 121 18.93 -20.82 15.74
CA PRO A 121 18.24 -21.50 14.64
C PRO A 121 17.19 -20.65 13.89
N LYS A 122 16.94 -19.41 14.31
CA LYS A 122 15.92 -18.55 13.71
C LYS A 122 16.51 -17.26 13.13
N GLY A 123 17.76 -16.95 13.49
CA GLY A 123 18.47 -15.74 13.15
C GLY A 123 17.77 -14.53 13.75
N TYR A 124 17.90 -14.26 15.04
CA TYR A 124 17.39 -13.01 15.62
C TYR A 124 18.36 -11.85 15.36
N GLY A 125 17.89 -10.61 15.40
CA GLY A 125 18.74 -9.49 15.02
C GLY A 125 18.23 -8.12 15.43
N THR A 126 18.75 -7.10 14.76
CA THR A 126 18.31 -5.71 14.92
C THR A 126 17.58 -5.26 13.66
N THR A 127 16.39 -4.72 13.84
CA THR A 127 15.61 -4.07 12.78
C THR A 127 15.57 -2.58 13.02
N THR A 128 15.79 -1.79 11.98
CA THR A 128 15.62 -0.34 11.98
C THR A 128 14.58 0.04 10.94
N VAL A 129 13.56 0.77 11.35
CA VAL A 129 12.53 1.35 10.47
C VAL A 129 12.81 2.84 10.33
N SER A 130 12.88 3.31 9.09
CA SER A 130 13.07 4.72 8.78
C SER A 130 12.04 5.21 7.79
N THR A 131 11.55 6.44 7.97
CA THR A 131 10.80 7.17 6.96
C THR A 131 11.78 7.94 6.05
N ILE A 132 11.40 8.11 4.79
CA ILE A 132 12.21 8.81 3.79
C ILE A 132 11.42 10.01 3.26
N ASN A 133 12.02 11.19 3.33
CA ASN A 133 11.51 12.41 2.72
C ASN A 133 12.61 13.08 1.90
N GLY A 134 12.52 12.92 0.58
CA GLY A 134 13.59 13.32 -0.34
C GLY A 134 14.86 12.51 -0.07
N SER A 135 15.97 13.20 0.23
CA SER A 135 17.24 12.59 0.61
C SER A 135 17.37 12.32 2.12
N THR A 136 16.39 12.73 2.93
CA THR A 136 16.46 12.60 4.39
C THR A 136 15.84 11.29 4.84
N SER A 137 16.59 10.49 5.60
CA SER A 137 16.13 9.28 6.26
C SER A 137 16.04 9.51 7.77
N THR A 138 14.88 9.23 8.37
CA THR A 138 14.63 9.42 9.80
C THR A 138 14.22 8.11 10.43
N VAL A 139 14.99 7.64 11.43
CA VAL A 139 14.63 6.44 12.20
C VAL A 139 13.39 6.74 13.05
N VAL A 140 12.39 5.87 12.96
CA VAL A 140 11.10 6.00 13.67
C VAL A 140 10.80 4.80 14.57
N GLN A 141 11.43 3.66 14.31
CA GLN A 141 11.37 2.49 15.16
C GLN A 141 12.68 1.71 15.07
N LYS A 142 13.11 1.14 16.19
CA LYS A 142 14.19 0.16 16.25
C LYS A 142 13.72 -1.05 17.08
N GLN A 143 13.87 -2.25 16.55
CA GLN A 143 13.66 -3.49 17.28
C GLN A 143 14.99 -4.18 17.50
N VAL A 144 15.31 -4.55 18.74
CA VAL A 144 16.51 -5.34 19.05
C VAL A 144 16.06 -6.64 19.70
N CYS A 145 16.36 -7.76 19.04
CA CYS A 145 16.17 -9.10 19.59
C CYS A 145 17.50 -9.67 20.08
N THR A 146 17.52 -10.09 21.34
CA THR A 146 18.67 -10.71 22.00
C THR A 146 18.35 -12.15 22.34
N THR A 147 19.28 -13.05 22.04
CA THR A 147 19.21 -14.49 22.35
C THR A 147 20.18 -14.86 23.47
N GLY A 148 19.89 -15.93 24.19
CA GLY A 148 20.77 -16.43 25.24
C GLY A 148 20.13 -17.52 26.08
N THR A 149 20.84 -17.99 27.10
CA THR A 149 20.22 -18.85 28.13
C THR A 149 19.24 -18.03 28.96
N LEU A 150 18.16 -18.65 29.45
CA LEU A 150 17.15 -17.98 30.28
C LEU A 150 17.79 -17.18 31.43
N LYS A 151 18.74 -17.80 32.16
CA LYS A 151 19.45 -17.16 33.27
C LYS A 151 20.31 -15.96 32.82
N SER A 152 20.92 -16.04 31.64
CA SER A 152 21.70 -14.93 31.08
C SER A 152 20.80 -13.75 30.73
N LEU A 153 19.70 -14.01 30.01
CA LEU A 153 18.72 -13.01 29.61
C LEU A 153 18.06 -12.33 30.82
N GLN A 154 17.67 -13.11 31.84
CA GLN A 154 17.12 -12.57 33.09
C GLN A 154 18.09 -11.63 33.82
N LYS A 155 19.40 -11.80 33.65
CA LYS A 155 20.43 -10.95 34.25
C LYS A 155 20.76 -9.73 33.40
N SER A 156 20.74 -9.86 32.07
CA SER A 156 21.17 -8.81 31.14
C SER A 156 20.05 -7.85 30.72
N LEU A 157 18.79 -8.28 30.79
CA LEU A 157 17.65 -7.49 30.38
C LEU A 157 17.07 -6.66 31.53
N PRO A 158 16.43 -5.51 31.25
CA PRO A 158 15.66 -4.76 32.24
C PRO A 158 14.61 -5.64 32.91
N ALA A 159 14.39 -5.42 34.21
CA ALA A 159 13.36 -6.12 34.97
C ALA A 159 11.98 -5.97 34.30
N GLY A 160 11.25 -7.08 34.14
CA GLY A 160 9.95 -7.12 33.46
C GLY A 160 10.01 -7.33 31.95
N SER A 161 11.20 -7.49 31.36
CA SER A 161 11.35 -7.86 29.95
C SER A 161 10.73 -9.23 29.66
N VAL A 162 9.98 -9.33 28.57
CA VAL A 162 9.31 -10.58 28.15
C VAL A 162 10.32 -11.48 27.46
N ILE A 163 10.61 -12.64 28.08
CA ILE A 163 11.45 -13.68 27.49
C ILE A 163 10.53 -14.76 26.91
N GLN A 164 10.75 -15.09 25.64
CA GLN A 164 10.01 -16.12 24.91
C GLN A 164 10.95 -17.27 24.55
N THR A 165 10.37 -18.45 24.34
CA THR A 165 11.08 -19.62 23.81
C THR A 165 10.45 -19.99 22.47
N ASP A 166 11.26 -20.13 21.43
CA ASP A 166 10.75 -20.59 20.13
C ASP A 166 10.63 -22.12 20.05
N GLN A 167 10.13 -22.60 18.91
CA GLN A 167 9.95 -24.04 18.64
C GLN A 167 11.26 -24.84 18.64
N TYR A 168 12.41 -24.17 18.55
CA TYR A 168 13.73 -24.80 18.56
C TYR A 168 14.37 -24.77 19.97
N GLY A 169 13.65 -24.29 20.98
CA GLY A 169 14.14 -24.16 22.35
C GLY A 169 15.02 -22.94 22.60
N THR A 170 15.15 -22.03 21.62
CA THR A 170 15.94 -20.81 21.79
C THR A 170 15.18 -19.80 22.62
N ASN A 171 15.80 -19.32 23.70
CA ASN A 171 15.24 -18.21 24.47
C ASN A 171 15.68 -16.87 23.86
N TYR A 172 14.72 -15.96 23.73
CA TYR A 172 14.94 -14.64 23.16
C TYR A 172 14.04 -13.58 23.81
N SER A 173 14.45 -12.33 23.70
CA SER A 173 13.66 -11.15 24.07
C SER A 173 13.84 -10.08 23.01
N CYS A 174 12.74 -9.48 22.55
CA CYS A 174 12.76 -8.38 21.58
C CYS A 174 12.24 -7.11 22.25
N ALA A 175 12.98 -6.02 22.11
CA ALA A 175 12.59 -4.71 22.61
C ALA A 175 12.39 -3.73 21.44
N ASP A 176 11.23 -3.11 21.38
CA ASP A 176 10.93 -2.03 20.44
C ASP A 176 11.21 -0.67 21.11
N THR A 177 11.96 0.18 20.41
CA THR A 177 12.16 1.59 20.75
C THR A 177 11.58 2.44 19.63
N PHE A 178 10.64 3.32 19.96
CA PHE A 178 10.05 4.26 19.01
C PHE A 178 10.72 5.62 19.08
N TYR A 179 10.76 6.31 17.94
CA TYR A 179 11.32 7.65 17.81
C TYR A 179 10.28 8.53 17.10
N PRO A 180 9.58 9.43 17.82
CA PRO A 180 9.64 9.66 19.27
C PRO A 180 9.09 8.48 20.09
N ALA A 181 9.34 8.46 21.41
CA ALA A 181 9.04 7.33 22.30
C ALA A 181 7.57 6.85 22.28
N ASN A 182 6.62 7.74 21.95
CA ASN A 182 5.19 7.43 21.85
C ASN A 182 4.69 7.35 20.39
N GLY A 183 5.61 7.15 19.44
CA GLY A 183 5.30 7.05 18.01
C GLY A 183 4.51 5.78 17.66
N ALA A 184 3.68 5.85 16.63
CA ALA A 184 2.89 4.72 16.13
C ALA A 184 3.69 3.77 15.19
N GLY A 185 4.96 4.05 14.95
CA GLY A 185 5.78 3.43 13.91
C GLY A 185 6.03 4.39 12.74
N ALA A 186 6.23 3.87 11.54
CA ALA A 186 6.41 4.67 10.34
C ALA A 186 5.06 5.12 9.77
N VAL A 187 4.75 6.40 9.98
CA VAL A 187 3.57 7.06 9.42
C VAL A 187 3.94 7.67 8.07
N ILE A 188 3.31 7.19 7.01
CA ILE A 188 3.59 7.59 5.62
C ILE A 188 2.35 8.25 5.03
N ASP A 189 2.49 9.51 4.60
CA ASP A 189 1.49 10.18 3.77
C ASP A 189 1.53 9.58 2.36
N VAL A 190 0.41 8.99 1.95
CA VAL A 190 0.24 8.35 0.65
C VAL A 190 -0.88 8.99 -0.16
N SER A 191 -1.42 10.13 0.29
CA SER A 191 -2.52 10.85 -0.36
C SER A 191 -2.23 11.23 -1.82
N GLN A 192 -0.95 11.40 -2.17
CA GLN A 192 -0.50 11.81 -3.50
C GLN A 192 -0.07 10.63 -4.39
N MET A 193 -0.14 9.39 -3.91
CA MET A 193 0.46 8.23 -4.56
C MET A 193 -0.56 7.53 -5.47
N ASP A 194 -0.25 7.42 -6.77
CA ASP A 194 -1.02 6.63 -7.75
C ASP A 194 -0.72 5.13 -7.59
N GLN A 195 0.53 4.82 -7.26
CA GLN A 195 1.00 3.44 -7.10
C GLN A 195 1.87 3.32 -5.86
N LEU A 196 1.75 2.18 -5.18
CA LEU A 196 2.58 1.82 -4.04
C LEU A 196 2.92 0.34 -4.11
N TYR A 197 4.12 -0.02 -3.70
CA TYR A 197 4.53 -1.42 -3.57
C TYR A 197 5.66 -1.58 -2.55
N LEU A 198 5.74 -2.75 -1.94
CA LEU A 198 6.91 -3.18 -1.18
C LEU A 198 7.88 -3.93 -2.08
N GLU A 199 9.16 -3.64 -1.87
CA GLU A 199 10.30 -4.36 -2.40
C GLU A 199 11.15 -4.87 -1.24
N MET A 200 11.55 -6.13 -1.25
CA MET A 200 12.55 -6.69 -0.35
C MET A 200 13.83 -6.97 -1.12
N ASP A 201 14.93 -6.36 -0.69
CA ASP A 201 16.29 -6.69 -1.13
C ASP A 201 16.93 -7.65 -0.11
N VAL A 202 17.33 -8.80 -0.62
CA VAL A 202 17.95 -9.91 0.06
C VAL A 202 19.26 -10.23 -0.68
N PRO A 203 20.39 -9.59 -0.33
CA PRO A 203 21.63 -9.73 -1.11
C PRO A 203 22.14 -11.18 -1.25
N SER A 204 21.87 -12.01 -0.23
CA SER A 204 22.22 -13.43 -0.17
C SER A 204 21.10 -14.36 -0.66
N GLY A 205 19.94 -13.82 -1.04
CA GLY A 205 18.77 -14.58 -1.47
C GLY A 205 18.80 -14.95 -2.95
N ASN A 206 17.91 -15.88 -3.31
CA ASN A 206 17.61 -16.21 -4.70
C ASN A 206 16.09 -16.42 -4.88
N PRO A 207 15.33 -15.43 -5.40
CA PRO A 207 15.79 -14.16 -5.98
C PRO A 207 16.35 -13.18 -4.95
N LYS A 208 17.18 -12.23 -5.42
CA LYS A 208 17.71 -11.14 -4.56
C LYS A 208 16.69 -10.05 -4.29
N VAL A 209 15.84 -9.75 -5.27
CA VAL A 209 14.84 -8.69 -5.17
C VAL A 209 13.47 -9.32 -5.31
N LEU A 210 12.59 -9.02 -4.36
CA LEU A 210 11.22 -9.51 -4.32
C LEU A 210 10.28 -8.31 -4.29
N LYS A 211 9.22 -8.30 -5.11
CA LYS A 211 8.29 -7.17 -5.17
C LYS A 211 6.85 -7.63 -5.10
N SER A 212 6.06 -6.93 -4.30
CA SER A 212 4.60 -7.19 -4.18
C SER A 212 3.87 -6.97 -5.51
N ASN A 213 4.35 -6.08 -6.37
CA ASN A 213 3.77 -5.77 -7.68
C ASN A 213 4.42 -6.50 -8.86
N ASP A 214 5.19 -7.57 -8.60
CA ASP A 214 5.83 -8.38 -9.64
C ASP A 214 5.29 -9.83 -9.59
N PRO A 215 4.63 -10.32 -10.65
CA PRO A 215 4.04 -11.66 -10.67
C PRO A 215 5.05 -12.80 -10.49
N ALA A 216 6.34 -12.54 -10.70
CA ALA A 216 7.39 -13.54 -10.53
C ALA A 216 7.88 -13.69 -9.07
N THR A 217 7.63 -12.71 -8.21
CA THR A 217 8.23 -12.67 -6.86
C THR A 217 7.23 -12.36 -5.74
N SER A 218 6.03 -11.88 -6.08
CA SER A 218 4.94 -11.60 -5.15
C SER A 218 4.44 -12.83 -4.39
N ASN A 219 4.64 -14.04 -4.92
CA ASN A 219 4.22 -15.30 -4.30
C ASN A 219 4.98 -15.63 -3.02
N ARG A 220 5.98 -14.83 -2.64
CA ARG A 220 6.65 -14.91 -1.33
C ARG A 220 6.03 -13.99 -0.27
N LEU A 221 5.01 -13.22 -0.63
CA LEU A 221 4.25 -12.39 0.31
C LEU A 221 3.13 -13.23 0.92
N TYR A 222 3.01 -13.17 2.24
CA TYR A 222 1.83 -13.56 2.99
C TYR A 222 1.13 -12.29 3.44
N ILE A 223 -0.17 -12.17 3.21
CA ILE A 223 -0.93 -10.98 3.60
C ILE A 223 -2.35 -11.34 4.01
N GLY A 224 -2.85 -10.69 5.06
CA GLY A 224 -4.20 -10.92 5.56
C GLY A 224 -4.63 -9.89 6.60
N ASP A 225 -5.85 -10.05 7.09
CA ASP A 225 -6.46 -9.23 8.15
C ASP A 225 -6.13 -9.74 9.56
N SER A 226 -5.40 -10.86 9.67
CA SER A 226 -5.04 -11.51 10.94
C SER A 226 -3.56 -11.91 10.99
N ALA A 227 -2.94 -11.73 12.15
CA ALA A 227 -1.54 -12.12 12.40
C ALA A 227 -1.30 -13.64 12.30
N THR A 228 -2.35 -14.46 12.42
CA THR A 228 -2.25 -15.92 12.38
C THR A 228 -2.84 -16.53 11.11
N ASN A 229 -3.53 -15.73 10.29
CA ASN A 229 -4.13 -16.16 9.03
C ASN A 229 -3.74 -15.19 7.92
N MET A 230 -2.57 -15.43 7.35
CA MET A 230 -2.03 -14.68 6.21
C MET A 230 -1.83 -15.67 5.07
N PRO A 231 -2.80 -15.82 4.15
CA PRO A 231 -2.61 -16.69 2.99
C PRO A 231 -1.42 -16.21 2.15
N GLU A 232 -0.72 -17.18 1.57
CA GLU A 232 0.33 -16.93 0.60
C GLU A 232 -0.27 -16.44 -0.71
N VAL A 233 0.42 -15.52 -1.36
CA VAL A 233 0.02 -15.01 -2.67
C VAL A 233 0.25 -16.09 -3.72
N ALA A 234 -0.77 -16.35 -4.54
CA ALA A 234 -0.66 -17.33 -5.62
C ALA A 234 0.36 -16.90 -6.69
N THR A 235 1.09 -17.87 -7.23
CA THR A 235 2.06 -17.69 -8.32
C THR A 235 1.43 -16.96 -9.53
N GLY A 236 2.13 -15.96 -10.06
CA GLY A 236 1.70 -15.16 -11.21
C GLY A 236 0.76 -13.99 -10.89
N GLN A 237 0.42 -13.75 -9.61
CA GLN A 237 -0.44 -12.64 -9.20
C GLN A 237 0.37 -11.42 -8.78
N THR A 238 -0.20 -10.22 -8.85
CA THR A 238 0.38 -9.04 -8.17
C THR A 238 -0.48 -8.68 -6.97
N VAL A 239 0.12 -8.04 -5.97
CA VAL A 239 -0.58 -7.59 -4.78
C VAL A 239 -0.41 -6.09 -4.61
N ASN A 240 -1.54 -5.41 -4.54
CA ASN A 240 -1.61 -4.10 -3.95
C ASN A 240 -1.89 -4.26 -2.44
N ILE A 241 -0.85 -4.11 -1.63
CA ILE A 241 -0.92 -4.32 -0.18
C ILE A 241 -1.89 -3.38 0.53
N PHE A 242 -2.25 -2.26 -0.10
CA PHE A 242 -3.13 -1.23 0.44
C PHE A 242 -4.60 -1.49 0.18
N THR A 243 -4.91 -2.37 -0.77
CA THR A 243 -6.26 -2.86 -1.03
C THR A 243 -6.44 -4.31 -0.58
N ALA A 244 -5.36 -5.00 -0.20
CA ALA A 244 -5.41 -6.35 0.32
C ALA A 244 -6.14 -6.44 1.67
N VAL A 245 -6.17 -5.33 2.44
CA VAL A 245 -6.91 -5.20 3.69
C VAL A 245 -7.82 -3.97 3.63
N PRO A 246 -9.06 -4.04 4.14
CA PRO A 246 -9.96 -2.89 4.16
C PRO A 246 -9.34 -1.68 4.87
N CYS A 247 -9.58 -0.49 4.31
CA CYS A 247 -9.14 0.76 4.94
C CYS A 247 -9.68 0.88 6.38
N GLY A 248 -8.84 1.38 7.29
CA GLY A 248 -9.17 1.53 8.71
C GLY A 248 -9.01 0.26 9.54
N GLN A 249 -8.65 -0.88 8.92
CA GLN A 249 -8.31 -2.10 9.63
C GLN A 249 -6.79 -2.35 9.59
N PRO A 250 -6.19 -2.86 10.67
CA PRO A 250 -4.82 -3.34 10.65
C PRO A 250 -4.67 -4.51 9.66
N GLY A 251 -3.71 -4.40 8.74
CA GLY A 251 -3.27 -5.50 7.91
C GLY A 251 -2.01 -6.15 8.46
N TYR A 252 -1.88 -7.45 8.26
CA TYR A 252 -0.70 -8.22 8.63
C TYR A 252 -0.05 -8.77 7.38
N GLN A 253 1.28 -8.72 7.37
CA GLN A 253 2.06 -9.27 6.28
C GLN A 253 3.33 -9.92 6.80
N ALA A 254 3.74 -10.97 6.10
CA ALA A 254 5.04 -11.60 6.25
C ALA A 254 5.64 -11.87 4.87
N TRP A 255 6.96 -12.00 4.81
CA TRP A 255 7.67 -12.28 3.56
C TRP A 255 8.57 -13.48 3.76
N GLU A 256 8.51 -14.40 2.81
CA GLU A 256 9.49 -15.45 2.62
C GLU A 256 10.72 -14.87 1.90
N ASP A 257 11.91 -15.08 2.44
CA ASP A 257 13.15 -14.44 1.99
C ASP A 257 14.05 -15.31 1.11
N GLY A 258 13.51 -16.42 0.58
CA GLY A 258 14.13 -17.31 -0.40
C GLY A 258 14.59 -18.68 0.14
N GLY A 259 14.30 -19.00 1.40
CA GLY A 259 14.74 -20.25 2.05
C GLY A 259 13.84 -21.45 1.78
N ASN A 260 12.58 -21.21 1.41
CA ASN A 260 11.55 -22.22 1.22
C ASN A 260 11.02 -22.25 -0.23
N PRO A 261 10.45 -23.39 -0.67
CA PRO A 261 9.70 -23.49 -1.92
C PRO A 261 8.53 -22.51 -1.93
N VAL A 262 8.20 -22.02 -3.13
CA VAL A 262 6.98 -21.24 -3.40
C VAL A 262 5.85 -22.15 -3.90
N PRO A 263 4.56 -21.73 -3.79
CA PRO A 263 3.40 -22.47 -4.30
C PRO A 263 3.41 -22.77 -5.80
#